data_AF-W1XSL9-F1
#
_entry.id   AF-W1XSL9-F1
#
_cell.length_a   1.000
_cell.length_b   1.000
_cell.length_c   1.000
_cell.angle_alpha   90.00
_cell.angle_beta   90.00
_cell.angle_gamma   90.00
#
_symmetry.space_group_name_H-M   'P 1'
#
loop_
_entity.id
_entity.type
_entity.pdbx_description
1 polymer ?
#
loop_
_entity_poly.entity_id
_entity_poly.type
_entity_poly.pdbx_seq_one_letter_code
_entity_poly.pdbx_strand_id
1 'polypeptide(L)'
;VGSWMYSGTVPALIYYGLKFLNPSYLLVSAFIISAMTSIATGTAWGSASTAGIALISIANQLGVPAGMAAGAIIAGAVFGDKMSPLSDTTNLAALVTKVNIFAHIKSMMWTTIPASII
;
A
#
# COMPACT_ATOMS: atom_id res chain seq x y z
N VAL A 1 10.58 -2.21 -8.66
CA VAL A 1 11.17 -0.94 -8.17
C VAL A 1 12.04 -0.28 -9.22
N GLY A 2 13.14 -0.93 -9.64
CA GLY A 2 14.05 -0.38 -10.66
C GLY A 2 13.34 0.14 -11.91
N SER A 3 12.51 -0.68 -12.56
CA SER A 3 11.79 -0.28 -13.78
C SER A 3 10.81 0.89 -13.58
N TRP A 4 10.25 1.06 -12.38
CA TRP A 4 9.33 2.16 -12.04
C TRP A 4 10.08 3.47 -11.75
N MET A 5 11.29 3.35 -11.20
CA MET A 5 12.20 4.48 -11.03
C MET A 5 12.74 4.94 -12.39
N TYR A 6 13.19 4.00 -13.23
CA TYR A 6 13.72 4.26 -14.57
C TYR A 6 12.67 4.78 -15.55
N SER A 7 11.43 4.28 -15.50
CA SER A 7 10.32 4.76 -16.36
C SER A 7 9.77 6.13 -15.95
N GLY A 8 10.25 6.71 -14.84
CA GLY A 8 9.76 8.01 -14.36
C GLY A 8 8.42 7.95 -13.62
N THR A 9 7.83 6.77 -13.44
CA THR A 9 6.54 6.59 -12.73
C THR A 9 6.63 7.03 -11.26
N VAL A 10 7.68 6.62 -10.55
CA VAL A 10 7.91 7.03 -9.15
C VAL A 10 8.21 8.54 -9.04
N PRO A 11 9.13 9.11 -9.85
CA PRO A 11 9.31 10.57 -9.91
C PRO A 11 8.04 11.37 -10.18
N ALA A 12 7.19 10.91 -11.10
CA ALA A 12 5.92 11.56 -11.39
C ALA A 12 4.97 11.53 -10.19
N LEU A 13 4.87 10.38 -9.50
CA LEU A 13 4.09 10.27 -8.25
C LEU A 13 4.59 11.23 -7.16
N ILE A 14 5.91 11.43 -7.05
CA ILE A 14 6.48 12.41 -6.11
C ILE A 14 6.09 13.84 -6.49
N TYR A 15 6.27 14.21 -7.76
CA TYR A 15 6.00 15.56 -8.25
C TYR A 15 4.51 15.94 -8.12
N TYR A 16 3.62 15.06 -8.56
CA TYR A 16 2.18 15.29 -8.44
C TYR A 16 1.70 15.15 -6.99
N GLY A 17 2.27 14.21 -6.22
CA GLY A 17 2.00 14.05 -4.80
C GLY A 17 2.24 15.35 -4.03
N LEU A 18 3.37 16.02 -4.24
CA LEU A 18 3.68 17.31 -3.58
C LEU A 18 2.71 18.44 -3.96
N LYS A 19 2.07 18.37 -5.13
CA LYS A 19 1.17 19.41 -5.63
C LYS A 19 -0.28 19.22 -5.18
N PHE A 20 -0.69 17.97 -4.95
CA PHE A 20 -2.06 17.59 -4.61
C PHE A 20 -2.23 17.12 -3.15
N LEU A 21 -1.18 16.67 -2.47
CA LEU A 21 -1.25 16.21 -1.09
C LEU A 21 -1.14 17.38 -0.13
N ASN A 22 -2.23 17.66 0.57
CA ASN A 22 -2.20 18.51 1.74
C ASN A 22 -1.45 17.78 2.88
N PRO A 23 -0.50 18.42 3.58
CA PRO A 23 0.24 17.81 4.69
C PRO A 23 -0.65 17.17 5.76
N SER A 24 -1.82 17.76 6.03
CA SER A 24 -2.80 17.26 7.00
C SER A 24 -3.39 15.90 6.63
N TYR A 25 -3.40 15.54 5.33
CA TYR A 25 -3.94 14.26 4.84
C TYR A 25 -2.86 13.29 4.37
N LEU A 26 -1.57 13.60 4.56
CA LEU A 26 -0.48 12.80 4.01
C LEU A 26 -0.51 11.36 4.52
N LEU A 27 -0.70 11.14 5.82
CA LEU A 27 -0.70 9.80 6.40
C LEU A 27 -1.83 8.92 5.84
N VAL A 28 -3.05 9.47 5.77
CA VAL A 28 -4.21 8.78 5.22
C VAL A 28 -4.01 8.49 3.73
N SER A 29 -3.49 9.46 3.00
CA SER A 29 -3.20 9.31 1.57
C SER A 29 -2.10 8.27 1.34
N ALA A 30 -1.07 8.24 2.18
CA ALA A 30 0.02 7.29 2.11
C ALA A 30 -0.47 5.86 2.36
N PHE A 31 -1.38 5.66 3.32
CA PHE A 31 -2.06 4.39 3.54
C PHE A 31 -2.84 3.96 2.30
N ILE A 32 -3.73 4.82 1.77
CA ILE A 32 -4.60 4.49 0.63
C ILE A 32 -3.79 4.19 -0.63
N ILE A 33 -2.78 5.01 -0.94
CA ILE A 33 -1.91 4.82 -2.11
C ILE A 33 -1.13 3.51 -1.99
N SER A 34 -0.58 3.22 -0.80
CA SER A 34 0.16 1.97 -0.57
C SER A 34 -0.75 0.74 -0.65
N ALA A 35 -1.97 0.84 -0.12
CA ALA A 35 -3.00 -0.20 -0.24
C ALA A 35 -3.40 -0.47 -1.68
N MET A 36 -3.75 0.57 -2.45
CA MET A 36 -4.10 0.44 -3.87
C MET A 36 -2.97 -0.17 -4.68
N THR A 37 -1.74 0.30 -4.45
CA THR A 37 -0.56 -0.24 -5.12
C THR A 37 -0.37 -1.72 -4.78
N SER A 38 -0.56 -2.11 -3.51
CA SER A 38 -0.38 -3.49 -3.07
C SER A 38 -1.49 -4.43 -3.50
N ILE A 39 -2.73 -3.96 -3.60
CA ILE A 39 -3.82 -4.71 -4.25
C ILE A 39 -3.45 -4.99 -5.71
N ALA A 40 -2.96 -3.98 -6.43
CA ALA A 40 -2.60 -4.10 -7.85
C ALA A 40 -1.36 -4.98 -8.08
N THR A 41 -0.34 -4.90 -7.21
CA THR A 41 0.89 -5.69 -7.37
C THR A 41 0.83 -7.05 -6.69
N GLY A 42 -0.06 -7.26 -5.73
CA GLY A 42 -0.15 -8.49 -4.94
C GLY A 42 1.01 -8.73 -3.98
N THR A 43 1.70 -7.67 -3.55
CA THR A 43 2.87 -7.80 -2.66
C THR A 43 3.01 -6.60 -1.76
N ALA A 44 3.15 -6.79 -0.44
CA ALA A 44 3.31 -5.67 0.49
C ALA A 44 4.69 -4.98 0.31
N TRP A 45 5.76 -5.77 0.34
CA TRP A 45 7.13 -5.23 0.31
C TRP A 45 7.50 -4.58 -1.02
N GLY A 46 6.95 -5.09 -2.13
CA GLY A 46 7.12 -4.49 -3.44
C GLY A 46 6.48 -3.10 -3.51
N SER A 47 5.25 -2.94 -3.01
CA SER A 47 4.55 -1.65 -2.99
C SER A 47 5.18 -0.65 -2.03
N ALA A 48 5.59 -1.11 -0.84
CA ALA A 48 6.34 -0.29 0.10
C ALA A 48 7.67 0.21 -0.52
N SER A 49 8.32 -0.64 -1.32
CA SER A 49 9.57 -0.28 -1.99
C SER A 49 9.39 0.60 -3.23
N THR A 50 8.20 0.64 -3.85
CA THR A 50 7.92 1.52 -5.01
C THR A 50 7.27 2.83 -4.57
N ALA A 51 5.97 2.79 -4.26
CA ALA A 51 5.18 3.95 -3.87
C ALA A 51 5.55 4.43 -2.47
N GLY A 52 5.89 3.51 -1.56
CA GLY A 52 6.26 3.86 -0.19
C GLY A 52 7.53 4.72 -0.12
N ILE A 53 8.59 4.40 -0.87
CA ILE A 53 9.81 5.23 -0.90
C ILE A 53 9.53 6.64 -1.41
N ALA A 54 8.68 6.78 -2.43
CA ALA A 54 8.20 8.09 -2.89
C ALA A 54 7.47 8.84 -1.77
N LEU A 55 6.53 8.19 -1.09
CA LEU A 55 5.74 8.80 -0.01
C LEU A 55 6.61 9.20 1.20
N ILE A 56 7.64 8.42 1.54
CA ILE A 56 8.64 8.80 2.57
C ILE A 56 9.40 10.06 2.16
N SER A 57 9.80 10.16 0.89
CA SER A 57 10.49 11.36 0.38
C SER A 57 9.60 12.61 0.48
N ILE A 58 8.32 12.48 0.12
CA ILE A 58 7.33 13.55 0.25
C ILE A 58 7.10 13.91 1.72
N ALA A 59 6.95 12.91 2.60
CA ALA A 59 6.75 13.11 4.03
C ALA A 59 7.89 13.91 4.67
N ASN A 60 9.14 13.59 4.32
CA ASN A 60 10.32 14.32 4.78
C ASN A 60 10.31 15.78 4.31
N GLN A 61 9.90 16.06 3.07
CA GLN A 61 9.80 17.43 2.56
C GLN A 61 8.67 18.24 3.21
N LEU A 62 7.59 17.57 3.61
CA LEU A 62 6.45 18.19 4.31
C LEU A 62 6.63 18.24 5.84
N GLY A 63 7.77 17.81 6.37
CA GLY A 63 8.06 17.84 7.82
C GLY A 63 7.27 16.82 8.65
N VAL A 64 6.69 15.80 8.02
CA VAL A 64 5.96 14.73 8.73
C VAL A 64 6.96 13.74 9.32
N PRO A 65 6.81 13.32 10.59
CA PRO A 65 7.70 12.33 11.20
C PRO A 65 7.80 11.05 10.37
N ALA A 66 9.02 10.68 9.98
CA ALA A 66 9.26 9.53 9.10
C ALA A 66 8.68 8.21 9.66
N GLY A 67 8.68 8.04 10.99
CA GLY A 67 8.08 6.86 11.65
C GLY A 67 6.56 6.77 11.43
N MET A 68 5.84 7.89 11.48
CA MET A 68 4.39 7.90 11.22
C MET A 68 4.09 7.60 9.75
N ALA A 69 4.86 8.22 8.85
CA ALA A 69 4.72 7.96 7.42
C ALA A 69 5.03 6.49 7.07
N ALA A 70 6.11 5.94 7.63
CA ALA A 70 6.47 4.54 7.46
C ALA A 70 5.38 3.60 8.00
N GLY A 71 4.82 3.89 9.18
CA GLY A 71 3.70 3.14 9.75
C GLY A 71 2.49 3.11 8.83
N ALA A 72 2.07 4.27 8.31
CA ALA A 72 0.93 4.38 7.39
C ALA A 72 1.16 3.63 6.07
N ILE A 73 2.37 3.73 5.51
CA ILE A 73 2.77 3.05 4.27
C ILE A 73 2.76 1.53 4.45
N ILE A 74 3.39 1.04 5.52
CA ILE A 74 3.48 -0.40 5.79
C ILE A 74 2.08 -0.95 6.09
N ALA A 75 1.27 -0.25 6.88
CA ALA A 75 -0.11 -0.65 7.16
C ALA A 75 -0.93 -0.76 5.87
N GLY A 76 -0.83 0.24 4.99
CA GLY A 76 -1.52 0.24 3.69
C GLY A 76 -1.03 -0.90 2.79
N ALA A 77 0.29 -1.08 2.68
CA ALA A 77 0.86 -2.14 1.86
C ALA A 77 0.42 -3.54 2.34
N VAL A 78 0.47 -3.81 3.65
CA VAL A 78 0.03 -5.10 4.22
C VAL A 78 -1.48 -5.29 4.08
N PHE A 79 -2.27 -4.22 4.20
CA PHE A 79 -3.70 -4.25 3.91
C PHE A 79 -3.96 -4.71 2.48
N GLY A 80 -3.29 -4.09 1.51
CA GLY A 80 -3.53 -4.39 0.10
C GLY A 80 -3.10 -5.79 -0.32
N ASP A 81 -1.97 -6.27 0.20
CA ASP A 81 -1.47 -7.63 -0.05
C ASP A 81 -2.49 -8.70 0.37
N LYS A 82 -3.05 -8.57 1.57
CA LYS A 82 -4.11 -9.45 2.08
C LYS A 82 -5.38 -9.43 1.24
N MET A 83 -5.69 -8.31 0.59
CA MET A 83 -6.90 -8.16 -0.22
C MET A 83 -6.68 -8.50 -1.71
N SER A 84 -5.45 -8.82 -2.11
CA SER A 84 -5.14 -9.02 -3.51
C SER A 84 -5.37 -10.46 -3.95
N PRO A 85 -6.15 -10.69 -5.03
CA PRO A 85 -6.22 -12.01 -5.67
C PRO A 85 -4.93 -12.37 -6.41
N LEU A 86 -3.98 -11.44 -6.56
CA LEU A 86 -2.66 -11.70 -7.16
C LEU A 86 -1.63 -12.13 -6.10
N SER A 87 -1.91 -11.97 -4.81
CA SER A 87 -0.92 -12.27 -3.76
C SER A 87 -0.68 -13.77 -3.61
N ASP A 88 0.57 -14.19 -3.60
CA ASP A 88 0.97 -15.58 -3.37
C ASP A 88 0.47 -16.08 -2.02
N THR A 89 0.52 -15.24 -0.99
CA THR A 89 0.08 -15.62 0.37
C THR A 89 -1.43 -15.80 0.44
N THR A 90 -2.20 -14.90 -0.19
CA THR A 90 -3.66 -15.00 -0.30
C THR A 90 -4.09 -16.21 -1.12
N ASN A 91 -3.41 -16.47 -2.23
CA ASN A 91 -3.65 -17.64 -3.08
C ASN A 91 -3.33 -18.94 -2.34
N LEU A 92 -2.16 -19.02 -1.69
CA LEU A 92 -1.76 -20.20 -0.92
C LEU A 92 -2.73 -20.48 0.23
N ALA A 93 -3.17 -19.46 0.96
CA ALA A 93 -4.15 -19.60 2.04
C ALA A 93 -5.48 -20.17 1.53
N ALA A 94 -6.02 -19.64 0.43
CA ALA A 94 -7.24 -20.13 -0.19
C ALA A 94 -7.10 -21.58 -0.71
N LEU A 95 -5.95 -21.91 -1.33
CA LEU A 95 -5.66 -23.25 -1.85
C LEU A 95 -5.57 -24.30 -0.73
N VAL A 96 -4.83 -24.02 0.34
CA VAL A 96 -4.65 -24.96 1.46
C VAL A 96 -5.97 -25.20 2.21
N THR A 97 -6.80 -24.16 2.32
CA THR A 97 -8.12 -24.26 2.96
C THR A 97 -9.22 -24.76 2.01
N LYS A 98 -8.90 -25.02 0.73
CA LYS A 98 -9.81 -25.49 -0.32
C LYS A 98 -11.05 -24.60 -0.50
N VAL A 99 -10.89 -23.28 -0.32
CA VAL A 99 -11.97 -22.30 -0.57
C VAL A 99 -11.68 -21.47 -1.80
N ASN A 100 -12.74 -20.91 -2.38
CA ASN A 100 -12.59 -19.94 -3.46
C ASN A 100 -11.86 -18.68 -2.97
N ILE A 101 -10.91 -18.18 -3.76
CA ILE A 101 -10.09 -17.01 -3.39
C ILE A 101 -10.92 -15.75 -3.10
N PHE A 102 -11.98 -15.50 -3.86
CA PHE A 102 -12.84 -14.34 -3.62
C PHE A 102 -13.67 -14.50 -2.34
N ALA A 103 -14.06 -15.74 -1.98
CA ALA A 103 -14.70 -16.02 -0.71
C ALA A 103 -13.74 -15.80 0.47
N HIS A 104 -12.47 -16.22 0.32
CA HIS A 104 -11.41 -15.98 1.31
C HIS A 104 -11.15 -14.49 1.52
N ILE A 105 -10.95 -13.72 0.44
CA ILE A 105 -10.76 -12.26 0.49
C ILE A 105 -11.98 -11.60 1.14
N LYS A 106 -13.20 -12.01 0.76
CA LYS A 106 -14.43 -11.48 1.37
C LYS A 106 -14.51 -11.75 2.87
N SER A 107 -14.02 -12.91 3.32
CA SER A 107 -13.90 -13.19 4.76
C SER A 107 -12.89 -12.27 5.44
N MET A 108 -11.73 -12.01 4.81
CA MET A 108 -10.70 -11.12 5.36
C MET A 108 -11.13 -9.66 5.43
N MET A 109 -12.06 -9.21 4.57
CA MET A 109 -12.64 -7.86 4.64
C MET A 109 -13.29 -7.56 6.00
N TRP A 110 -13.90 -8.56 6.64
CA TRP A 110 -14.57 -8.39 7.93
C TRP A 110 -13.63 -8.05 9.07
N THR A 111 -12.36 -8.45 9.01
CA THR A 111 -11.38 -8.16 10.06
C THR A 111 -10.48 -6.98 9.68
N THR A 112 -10.10 -6.91 8.40
CA THR A 112 -9.05 -5.99 7.96
C THR A 112 -9.59 -4.57 7.72
N ILE A 113 -10.83 -4.42 7.23
CA ILE A 113 -11.43 -3.08 7.04
C ILE A 113 -11.65 -2.40 8.40
N PRO A 114 -12.29 -3.04 9.40
CA PRO A 114 -12.43 -2.41 10.72
C PRO A 114 -11.08 -2.03 11.31
N ALA A 115 -10.11 -2.95 11.30
CA ALA A 115 -8.76 -2.70 11.82
C ALA A 115 -7.99 -1.57 11.12
N SER A 116 -8.41 -1.14 9.93
CA SER A 116 -7.78 -0.04 9.19
C SER A 116 -8.43 1.32 9.48
N ILE A 117 -9.61 1.34 10.10
CA ILE A 117 -10.37 2.55 10.40
C ILE A 117 -10.06 3.06 11.82
N ILE A 118 -9.76 2.14 12.74
CA ILE A 118 -9.35 2.40 14.14
C ILE A 118 -7.85 2.59 14.24
#